data_AF-A0A5N6MEB5-F1
#
_entry.id   AF-A0A5N6MEB5-F1
#
_cell.length_a   1.000
_cell.length_b   1.000
_cell.length_c   1.000
_cell.angle_alpha   90.00
_cell.angle_beta   90.00
_cell.angle_gamma   90.00
#
_symmetry.space_group_name_H-M   'P 1'
#
loop_
_entity.id
_entity.type
_entity.pdbx_description
1 polymer ?
#
loop_
_entity_poly.entity_id
_entity_poly.type
_entity_poly.pdbx_seq_one_letter_code
_entity_poly.pdbx_strand_id
1 'polypeptide(L)'
;MNKEGKVESKTGEKGVAPAIGIDLGTTYSCVGFWQHGQVEIIPNDLGNRTTPSCVAFTEAERLIGEDAKRLIGKRFSDVTVQNDMKLWPFKVINGTSDIPKIVVTYKGDQKQFTAEEISSMILAKMKDVAEAFIGKIVEDAVITVPAYFNDSQRQATKDARYVDGLNVLQIINEPTAAAIAYGLDMINDITCDTNVLIFDLGGGTFDVSIVTIDGDGKIEVKAVAGDTHLGGQDFDNETVDHFIKEFNRKYKCDMKSDTKAVGRLRVACERAKRALSSTMQTTIEI
;
A
#
# COMPACT_ATOMS: atom_id res chain seq x y z
N MET A 1 -58.73 33.71 -18.98
CA MET A 1 -58.42 32.31 -19.30
C MET A 1 -57.14 32.31 -20.12
N ASN A 2 -56.03 31.87 -19.52
CA ASN A 2 -55.01 30.97 -20.10
C ASN A 2 -53.80 30.98 -19.18
N LYS A 3 -53.64 29.85 -18.48
CA LYS A 3 -52.45 29.46 -17.74
C LYS A 3 -51.47 28.91 -18.76
N GLU A 4 -50.28 29.48 -18.85
CA GLU A 4 -49.11 28.80 -19.41
C GLU A 4 -48.10 28.59 -18.28
N GLY A 5 -48.11 27.38 -17.74
CA GLY A 5 -47.08 26.92 -16.83
C GLY A 5 -45.80 26.65 -17.61
N LYS A 6 -44.75 27.43 -17.34
CA LYS A 6 -43.38 27.04 -17.67
C LYS A 6 -43.03 25.84 -16.77
N VAL A 7 -42.95 24.67 -17.38
CA VAL A 7 -42.27 23.52 -16.81
C VAL A 7 -40.77 23.80 -16.94
N GLU A 8 -40.14 24.22 -15.85
CA GLU A 8 -38.68 24.20 -15.76
C GLU A 8 -38.21 22.75 -15.75
N SER A 9 -37.46 22.36 -16.78
CA SER A 9 -36.78 21.08 -16.85
C SER A 9 -35.65 21.05 -15.80
N LYS A 10 -35.91 20.42 -14.66
CA LYS A 10 -34.86 19.98 -13.73
C LYS A 10 -34.11 18.79 -14.34
N THR A 11 -33.26 19.03 -15.34
CA THR A 11 -32.13 18.14 -15.63
C THR A 11 -31.02 18.49 -14.65
N GLY A 12 -31.14 18.00 -13.42
CA GLY A 12 -29.97 17.96 -12.54
C GLY A 12 -28.96 17.01 -13.18
N GLU A 13 -27.80 17.54 -13.57
CA GLU A 13 -26.63 16.71 -13.79
C GLU A 13 -26.46 15.85 -12.54
N LYS A 14 -26.65 14.53 -12.67
CA LYS A 14 -26.11 13.61 -11.69
C LYS A 14 -24.60 13.82 -11.75
N GLY A 15 -24.06 14.58 -10.79
CA GLY A 15 -22.62 14.77 -10.68
C GLY A 15 -21.96 13.41 -10.69
N VAL A 16 -20.96 13.24 -11.56
CA VAL A 16 -20.15 12.03 -11.62
C VAL A 16 -19.64 11.74 -10.19
N ALA A 17 -19.84 10.51 -9.71
CA ALA A 17 -19.34 10.12 -8.40
C ALA A 17 -17.82 10.34 -8.38
N PRO A 18 -17.25 10.85 -7.28
CA PRO A 18 -15.82 11.08 -7.20
C PRO A 18 -15.07 9.73 -7.33
N ALA A 19 -14.06 9.71 -8.19
CA ALA A 19 -13.14 8.59 -8.33
C ALA A 19 -11.81 8.91 -7.63
N ILE A 20 -11.21 7.91 -6.99
CA ILE A 20 -9.93 8.06 -6.27
C ILE A 20 -8.84 7.17 -6.88
N GLY A 21 -7.59 7.61 -6.75
CA GLY A 21 -6.42 6.77 -6.99
C GLY A 21 -5.91 6.21 -5.66
N ILE A 22 -5.73 4.89 -5.56
CA ILE A 22 -5.16 4.25 -4.38
C ILE A 22 -3.85 3.60 -4.75
N ASP A 23 -2.79 4.03 -4.08
CA ASP A 23 -1.54 3.28 -4.04
C ASP A 23 -1.57 2.28 -2.89
N LEU A 24 -1.70 0.99 -3.21
CA LEU A 24 -1.77 -0.08 -2.21
C LEU A 24 -0.36 -0.63 -1.97
N GLY A 25 0.51 0.12 -1.28
CA GLY A 25 1.89 -0.30 -1.05
C GLY A 25 2.05 -1.39 0.02
N THR A 26 3.23 -1.99 0.08
CA THR A 26 3.56 -3.10 1.01
C THR A 26 3.53 -2.67 2.47
N THR A 27 4.09 -1.49 2.77
CA THR A 27 4.21 -0.96 4.14
C THR A 27 3.27 0.22 4.39
N TYR A 28 3.00 1.01 3.37
CA TYR A 28 2.15 2.18 3.43
C TYR A 28 1.29 2.24 2.17
N SER A 29 0.06 2.69 2.33
CA SER A 29 -0.87 3.01 1.27
C SER A 29 -1.08 4.52 1.21
N CYS A 30 -1.39 5.03 0.03
CA CYS A 30 -1.67 6.42 -0.23
C CYS A 30 -2.99 6.53 -1.01
N VAL A 31 -3.74 7.61 -0.79
CA VAL A 31 -4.94 7.89 -1.57
C VAL A 31 -4.87 9.31 -2.14
N GLY A 32 -5.10 9.42 -3.44
CA GLY A 32 -5.11 10.66 -4.19
C GLY A 32 -6.47 10.93 -4.81
N PHE A 33 -6.82 12.20 -4.93
CA PHE A 33 -8.05 12.66 -5.56
C PHE A 33 -7.72 13.75 -6.58
N TRP A 34 -8.25 13.61 -7.80
CA TRP A 34 -8.07 14.62 -8.84
C TRP A 34 -9.16 15.68 -8.72
N GLN A 35 -8.79 16.91 -8.38
CA GLN A 35 -9.73 18.02 -8.27
C GLN A 35 -9.08 19.32 -8.73
N HIS A 36 -9.87 20.19 -9.37
CA HIS A 36 -9.42 21.52 -9.82
C HIS A 36 -8.18 21.48 -10.73
N GLY A 37 -8.03 20.42 -11.54
CA GLY A 37 -6.93 20.27 -12.49
C GLY A 37 -5.60 19.81 -11.88
N GLN A 38 -5.60 19.31 -10.65
CA GLN A 38 -4.41 18.78 -9.98
C GLN A 38 -4.73 17.55 -9.12
N VAL A 39 -3.70 16.77 -8.79
CA VAL A 39 -3.80 15.69 -7.80
C VAL A 39 -3.65 16.28 -6.41
N GLU A 40 -4.59 15.97 -5.52
CA GLU A 40 -4.47 16.20 -4.08
C GLU A 40 -4.27 14.87 -3.35
N ILE A 41 -3.20 14.78 -2.54
CA ILE A 41 -2.95 13.63 -1.68
C ILE A 41 -3.68 13.82 -0.36
N ILE A 42 -4.57 12.88 -0.05
CA ILE A 42 -5.48 12.99 1.09
C ILE A 42 -4.77 12.57 2.38
N PRO A 43 -4.70 13.45 3.40
CA PRO A 43 -4.20 13.06 4.71
C PRO A 43 -5.20 12.16 5.44
N ASN A 44 -4.72 11.19 6.22
CA ASN A 44 -5.56 10.40 7.10
C ASN A 44 -6.00 11.19 8.35
N ASP A 45 -6.76 10.53 9.22
CA ASP A 45 -7.25 11.03 10.51
C ASP A 45 -6.16 11.54 11.46
N LEU A 46 -4.91 11.12 11.27
CA LEU A 46 -3.75 11.59 12.03
C LEU A 46 -2.97 12.71 11.31
N GLY A 47 -3.44 13.16 10.15
CA GLY A 47 -2.79 14.18 9.32
C GLY A 47 -1.65 13.66 8.44
N ASN A 48 -1.41 12.35 8.39
CA ASN A 48 -0.35 11.76 7.57
C ASN A 48 -0.85 11.51 6.15
N ARG A 49 -0.03 11.83 5.15
CA ARG A 49 -0.34 11.60 3.71
C ARG A 49 -0.22 10.15 3.26
N THR A 50 0.31 9.29 4.12
CA THR A 50 0.33 7.85 3.92
C THR A 50 -0.24 7.17 5.15
N THR A 51 -0.95 6.08 4.93
CA THR A 51 -1.50 5.23 5.99
C THR A 51 -0.76 3.91 5.98
N PRO A 52 -0.24 3.42 7.10
CA PRO A 52 0.37 2.10 7.16
C PRO A 52 -0.54 1.01 6.53
N SER A 53 0.03 0.04 5.79
CA SER A 53 -0.67 -1.01 5.04
C SER A 53 -0.83 -2.28 5.85
N CYS A 54 -1.78 -2.27 6.77
CA CYS A 54 -1.53 -2.96 8.01
C CYS A 54 -2.88 -3.38 8.64
N VAL A 55 -3.13 -4.62 9.09
CA VAL A 55 -4.39 -4.96 9.87
C VAL A 55 -4.13 -5.61 11.24
N ALA A 56 -4.72 -5.05 12.31
CA ALA A 56 -4.65 -5.53 13.69
C ALA A 56 -6.05 -5.83 14.25
N PHE A 57 -6.18 -6.89 15.04
CA PHE A 57 -7.46 -7.34 15.57
C PHE A 57 -7.42 -7.30 17.09
N THR A 58 -8.39 -6.62 17.71
CA THR A 58 -8.53 -6.53 19.16
C THR A 58 -9.84 -7.17 19.63
N GLU A 59 -10.08 -7.16 20.95
CA GLU A 59 -11.36 -7.62 21.50
C GLU A 59 -12.53 -6.69 21.16
N ALA A 60 -12.27 -5.39 20.96
CA ALA A 60 -13.31 -4.39 20.72
C ALA A 60 -13.48 -4.10 19.23
N GLU A 61 -12.36 -3.90 18.52
CA GLU A 61 -12.34 -3.37 17.17
C GLU A 61 -11.21 -3.93 16.31
N ARG A 62 -11.36 -3.75 15.00
CA ARG A 62 -10.31 -4.00 14.02
C ARG A 62 -9.54 -2.70 13.83
N LEU A 63 -8.28 -2.70 14.23
CA LEU A 63 -7.31 -1.66 13.91
C LEU A 63 -6.63 -1.99 12.59
N ILE A 64 -6.00 -1.01 11.98
CA ILE A 64 -5.24 -1.18 10.74
C ILE A 64 -3.82 -0.67 11.10
N GLY A 65 -2.74 -1.41 11.50
CA GLY A 65 -2.29 -2.84 11.60
C GLY A 65 -0.80 -3.27 11.29
N GLU A 66 -0.37 -4.30 10.48
CA GLU A 66 0.95 -4.48 9.69
C GLU A 66 0.86 -5.52 8.49
N ASP A 67 1.93 -5.62 7.65
CA ASP A 67 2.08 -6.12 6.25
C ASP A 67 1.41 -7.47 5.83
N ALA A 68 0.61 -7.45 4.76
CA ALA A 68 0.04 -8.64 4.10
C ALA A 68 0.30 -8.73 2.58
N LYS A 69 0.91 -7.71 1.95
CA LYS A 69 1.02 -7.65 0.47
C LYS A 69 1.95 -8.74 -0.06
N ARG A 70 2.98 -9.14 0.73
CA ARG A 70 3.91 -10.22 0.38
C ARG A 70 3.24 -11.60 0.22
N LEU A 71 2.06 -11.81 0.79
CA LEU A 71 1.32 -13.07 0.72
C LEU A 71 0.33 -13.17 -0.47
N ILE A 72 0.00 -12.06 -1.14
CA ILE A 72 -1.05 -12.04 -2.18
C ILE A 72 -0.65 -12.93 -3.36
N GLY A 73 -1.53 -13.90 -3.68
CA GLY A 73 -1.33 -14.85 -4.77
C GLY A 73 -0.11 -15.77 -4.64
N LYS A 74 0.48 -15.88 -3.45
CA LYS A 74 1.54 -16.85 -3.14
C LYS A 74 0.97 -18.16 -2.62
N ARG A 75 1.77 -19.22 -2.66
CA ARG A 75 1.45 -20.50 -2.05
C ARG A 75 2.07 -20.60 -0.66
N PHE A 76 1.38 -21.25 0.27
CA PHE A 76 1.91 -21.51 1.61
C PHE A 76 3.23 -22.29 1.52
N SER A 77 3.37 -23.20 0.56
CA SER A 77 4.59 -23.98 0.35
C SER A 77 5.77 -23.22 -0.28
N ASP A 78 5.58 -21.96 -0.72
CA ASP A 78 6.66 -21.18 -1.33
C ASP A 78 7.80 -20.93 -0.33
N VAL A 79 9.05 -21.12 -0.77
CA VAL A 79 10.25 -20.95 0.09
C VAL A 79 10.35 -19.54 0.66
N THR A 80 9.95 -18.53 -0.11
CA THR A 80 9.95 -17.14 0.35
C THR A 80 8.94 -16.93 1.48
N VAL A 81 7.72 -17.47 1.33
CA VAL A 81 6.68 -17.43 2.39
C VAL A 81 7.16 -18.13 3.65
N GLN A 82 7.78 -19.32 3.52
CA GLN A 82 8.33 -20.05 4.67
C GLN A 82 9.46 -19.30 5.39
N ASN A 83 10.23 -18.49 4.67
CA ASN A 83 11.27 -17.66 5.28
C ASN A 83 10.67 -16.43 5.96
N ASP A 84 9.74 -15.73 5.31
CA ASP A 84 9.06 -14.56 5.87
C ASP A 84 8.27 -14.89 7.14
N MET A 85 7.63 -16.06 7.18
CA MET A 85 6.91 -16.56 8.37
C MET A 85 7.76 -16.65 9.63
N LYS A 86 9.09 -16.73 9.51
CA LYS A 86 10.01 -16.75 10.66
C LYS A 86 10.21 -15.36 11.27
N LEU A 87 9.92 -14.31 10.51
CA LEU A 87 10.10 -12.92 10.89
C LEU A 87 8.78 -12.29 11.37
N TRP A 88 7.64 -12.84 10.94
CA TRP A 88 6.34 -12.30 11.31
C TRP A 88 5.94 -12.62 12.76
N PRO A 89 5.33 -11.66 13.48
CA PRO A 89 4.82 -11.88 14.83
C PRO A 89 3.46 -12.59 14.84
N PHE A 90 2.87 -12.85 13.67
CA PHE A 90 1.56 -13.48 13.51
C PHE A 90 1.66 -14.89 12.91
N LYS A 91 0.66 -15.72 13.20
CA LYS A 91 0.61 -17.10 12.72
C LYS A 91 0.04 -17.15 11.31
N VAL A 92 0.72 -17.84 10.41
CA VAL A 92 0.21 -18.21 9.09
C VAL A 92 0.06 -19.73 9.02
N ILE A 93 -1.04 -20.22 8.45
CA ILE A 93 -1.34 -21.65 8.27
C ILE A 93 -1.60 -21.97 6.81
N ASN A 94 -1.47 -23.26 6.46
CA ASN A 94 -1.89 -23.74 5.16
C ASN A 94 -3.42 -23.81 5.08
N GLY A 95 -4.01 -23.03 4.18
CA GLY A 95 -5.43 -23.06 3.87
C GLY A 95 -5.78 -24.05 2.75
N THR A 96 -7.00 -23.93 2.23
CA THR A 96 -7.45 -24.74 1.10
C THR A 96 -6.59 -24.44 -0.14
N SER A 97 -6.24 -25.47 -0.92
CA SER A 97 -5.49 -25.33 -2.18
C SER A 97 -4.12 -24.66 -2.04
N ASP A 98 -3.47 -24.83 -0.88
CA ASP A 98 -2.16 -24.26 -0.57
C ASP A 98 -2.15 -22.72 -0.46
N ILE A 99 -3.31 -22.11 -0.20
CA ILE A 99 -3.42 -20.66 0.01
C ILE A 99 -3.03 -20.33 1.46
N PRO A 100 -2.05 -19.45 1.69
CA PRO A 100 -1.67 -19.05 3.05
C PRO A 100 -2.80 -18.29 3.73
N LYS A 101 -3.10 -18.64 4.99
CA LYS A 101 -4.08 -17.94 5.82
C LYS A 101 -3.46 -17.37 7.08
N ILE A 102 -3.70 -16.08 7.31
CA ILE A 102 -3.29 -15.36 8.51
C ILE A 102 -4.30 -15.69 9.61
N VAL A 103 -3.82 -16.19 10.74
CA VAL A 103 -4.65 -16.55 11.91
C VAL A 103 -4.54 -15.45 12.94
N VAL A 104 -5.69 -14.91 13.33
CA VAL A 104 -5.80 -13.84 14.32
C VAL A 104 -6.88 -14.17 15.35
N THR A 105 -6.75 -13.61 16.55
CA THR A 105 -7.83 -13.63 17.55
C THR A 105 -8.60 -12.32 17.44
N TYR A 106 -9.90 -12.40 17.17
CA TYR A 106 -10.78 -11.24 17.06
C TYR A 106 -12.06 -11.48 17.85
N LYS A 107 -12.36 -10.59 18.81
CA LYS A 107 -13.53 -10.72 19.71
C LYS A 107 -13.59 -12.07 20.46
N GLY A 108 -12.44 -12.58 20.88
CA GLY A 108 -12.32 -13.87 21.58
C GLY A 108 -12.29 -15.10 20.67
N ASP A 109 -12.62 -14.96 19.38
CA ASP A 109 -12.64 -16.07 18.43
C ASP A 109 -11.41 -16.09 17.53
N GLN A 110 -10.91 -17.29 17.21
CA GLN A 110 -9.91 -17.43 16.15
C GLN A 110 -10.55 -17.26 14.78
N LYS A 111 -10.01 -16.32 13.99
CA LYS A 111 -10.39 -16.07 12.60
C LYS A 111 -9.21 -16.30 11.68
N GLN A 112 -9.51 -16.62 10.43
CA GLN A 112 -8.54 -16.89 9.39
C GLN A 112 -8.85 -15.98 8.21
N PHE A 113 -7.85 -15.23 7.76
CA PHE A 113 -7.97 -14.32 6.65
C PHE A 113 -6.97 -14.67 5.55
N THR A 114 -7.36 -14.49 4.29
CA THR A 114 -6.39 -14.48 3.18
C THR A 114 -5.73 -13.10 3.06
N ALA A 115 -4.65 -13.01 2.29
CA ALA A 115 -3.96 -11.75 2.05
C ALA A 115 -4.86 -10.73 1.32
N GLU A 116 -5.74 -11.21 0.45
CA GLU A 116 -6.76 -10.44 -0.26
C GLU A 116 -7.80 -9.86 0.69
N GLU A 117 -8.27 -10.67 1.64
CA GLU A 117 -9.19 -10.19 2.68
C GLU A 117 -8.51 -9.11 3.52
N ILE A 118 -7.25 -9.25 3.91
CA ILE A 118 -6.53 -8.18 4.63
C ILE A 118 -6.38 -6.93 3.78
N SER A 119 -5.98 -7.07 2.51
CA SER A 119 -5.81 -5.95 1.58
C SER A 119 -7.10 -5.17 1.37
N SER A 120 -8.25 -5.86 1.34
CA SER A 120 -9.55 -5.21 1.25
C SER A 120 -9.88 -4.33 2.46
N MET A 121 -9.44 -4.71 3.65
CA MET A 121 -9.66 -3.90 4.85
C MET A 121 -8.86 -2.61 4.77
N ILE A 122 -7.67 -2.64 4.15
CA ILE A 122 -6.85 -1.46 3.88
C ILE A 122 -7.53 -0.58 2.82
N LEU A 123 -8.01 -1.16 1.72
CA LEU A 123 -8.75 -0.44 0.69
C LEU A 123 -10.03 0.22 1.25
N ALA A 124 -10.76 -0.47 2.12
CA ALA A 124 -11.91 0.10 2.82
C ALA A 124 -11.52 1.33 3.66
N LYS A 125 -10.40 1.26 4.40
CA LYS A 125 -9.89 2.44 5.13
C LYS A 125 -9.48 3.58 4.19
N MET A 126 -8.91 3.28 3.02
CA MET A 126 -8.53 4.31 2.05
C MET A 126 -9.77 5.00 1.47
N LYS A 127 -10.84 4.23 1.22
CA LYS A 127 -12.16 4.75 0.88
C LYS A 127 -12.70 5.64 2.01
N ASP A 128 -12.71 5.17 3.25
CA ASP A 128 -13.21 5.95 4.41
C ASP A 128 -12.47 7.28 4.56
N VAL A 129 -11.14 7.26 4.41
CA VAL A 129 -10.29 8.47 4.45
C VAL A 129 -10.66 9.44 3.33
N ALA A 130 -10.87 8.94 2.11
CA ALA A 130 -11.27 9.76 0.98
C ALA A 130 -12.68 10.34 1.14
N GLU A 131 -13.65 9.54 1.60
CA GLU A 131 -15.03 9.99 1.81
C GLU A 131 -15.10 11.07 2.90
N ALA A 132 -14.35 10.90 3.99
CA ALA A 132 -14.24 11.90 5.05
C ALA A 132 -13.65 13.23 4.53
N PHE A 133 -12.68 13.17 3.62
CA PHE A 133 -12.06 14.36 3.03
C PHE A 133 -12.94 15.04 1.98
N ILE A 134 -13.51 14.28 1.05
CA ILE A 134 -14.30 14.77 -0.09
C ILE A 134 -15.72 15.19 0.36
N GLY A 135 -16.22 14.61 1.45
CA GLY A 135 -17.58 14.83 1.96
C GLY A 135 -18.68 14.20 1.10
N LYS A 136 -18.33 13.20 0.28
CA LYS A 136 -19.22 12.46 -0.61
C LYS A 136 -18.86 10.97 -0.60
N ILE A 137 -19.82 10.13 -0.95
CA ILE A 137 -19.60 8.70 -1.18
C ILE A 137 -18.67 8.53 -2.37
N VAL A 138 -17.65 7.68 -2.20
CA VAL A 138 -16.69 7.31 -3.25
C VAL A 138 -17.05 5.91 -3.74
N GLU A 139 -17.48 5.84 -5.00
CA GLU A 139 -17.91 4.59 -5.62
C GLU A 139 -16.85 4.01 -6.56
N ASP A 140 -15.91 4.81 -7.05
CA ASP A 140 -14.95 4.41 -8.08
C ASP A 140 -13.50 4.56 -7.61
N ALA A 141 -12.65 3.59 -7.94
CA ALA A 141 -11.22 3.67 -7.70
C ALA A 141 -10.37 3.10 -8.84
N VAL A 142 -9.19 3.67 -9.01
CA VAL A 142 -8.06 3.08 -9.73
C VAL A 142 -7.03 2.65 -8.70
N ILE A 143 -6.56 1.41 -8.77
CA ILE A 143 -5.63 0.84 -7.78
C ILE A 143 -4.30 0.50 -8.47
N THR A 144 -3.18 0.85 -7.85
CA THR A 144 -1.85 0.47 -8.33
C THR A 144 -1.45 -0.92 -7.81
N VAL A 145 -0.68 -1.64 -8.61
CA VAL A 145 -0.01 -2.89 -8.21
C VAL A 145 1.40 -2.94 -8.78
N PRO A 146 2.31 -3.76 -8.22
CA PRO A 146 3.64 -3.94 -8.77
C PRO A 146 3.55 -4.48 -10.21
N ALA A 147 4.45 -4.05 -11.09
CA ALA A 147 4.35 -4.40 -12.50
C ALA A 147 4.50 -5.92 -12.77
N TYR A 148 5.23 -6.63 -11.91
CA TYR A 148 5.41 -8.08 -11.98
C TYR A 148 4.20 -8.90 -11.46
N PHE A 149 3.14 -8.26 -10.94
CA PHE A 149 1.93 -8.97 -10.54
C PHE A 149 1.33 -9.73 -11.72
N ASN A 150 1.11 -11.03 -11.52
CA ASN A 150 0.44 -11.88 -12.49
C ASN A 150 -1.09 -11.65 -12.49
N ASP A 151 -1.80 -12.22 -13.46
CA ASP A 151 -3.25 -12.06 -13.61
C ASP A 151 -4.03 -12.49 -12.38
N SER A 152 -3.58 -13.55 -11.69
CA SER A 152 -4.22 -14.03 -10.46
C SER A 152 -4.09 -12.99 -9.33
N GLN A 153 -2.93 -12.38 -9.16
CA GLN A 153 -2.70 -11.34 -8.14
C GLN A 153 -3.44 -10.03 -8.47
N ARG A 154 -3.53 -9.68 -9.76
CA ARG A 154 -4.32 -8.53 -10.23
C ARG A 154 -5.80 -8.76 -10.00
N GLN A 155 -6.32 -9.94 -10.33
CA GLN A 155 -7.72 -10.27 -10.10
C GLN A 155 -8.04 -10.32 -8.61
N ALA A 156 -7.14 -10.88 -7.79
CA ALA A 156 -7.23 -10.87 -6.34
C ALA A 156 -7.32 -9.45 -5.75
N THR A 157 -6.57 -8.49 -6.32
CA THR A 157 -6.64 -7.07 -5.92
C THR A 157 -7.91 -6.39 -6.44
N LYS A 158 -8.36 -6.76 -7.65
CA LYS A 158 -9.56 -6.21 -8.29
C LYS A 158 -10.86 -6.73 -7.69
N ASP A 159 -10.84 -7.88 -7.02
CA ASP A 159 -12.02 -8.54 -6.46
C ASP A 159 -12.70 -7.65 -5.40
N ALA A 160 -13.53 -6.73 -5.90
CA ALA A 160 -14.31 -5.74 -5.17
C ALA A 160 -15.32 -6.36 -4.20
N ARG A 161 -15.53 -7.68 -4.26
CA ARG A 161 -16.37 -8.43 -3.30
C ARG A 161 -15.97 -8.18 -1.84
N TYR A 162 -14.74 -7.73 -1.61
CA TYR A 162 -14.22 -7.50 -0.28
C TYR A 162 -14.32 -6.05 0.21
N VAL A 163 -14.65 -5.08 -0.66
CA VAL A 163 -14.86 -3.68 -0.29
C VAL A 163 -16.23 -3.24 -0.76
N ASP A 164 -17.17 -3.14 0.18
CA ASP A 164 -18.55 -2.83 -0.13
C ASP A 164 -18.68 -1.45 -0.83
N GLY A 165 -19.37 -1.46 -1.97
CA GLY A 165 -19.61 -0.28 -2.78
C GLY A 165 -18.38 0.41 -3.37
N LEU A 166 -17.26 -0.30 -3.62
CA LEU A 166 -16.11 0.24 -4.37
C LEU A 166 -15.93 -0.49 -5.70
N ASN A 167 -16.14 0.20 -6.80
CA ASN A 167 -15.92 -0.25 -8.17
C ASN A 167 -14.48 0.03 -8.60
N VAL A 168 -13.72 -1.02 -8.87
CA VAL A 168 -12.34 -0.90 -9.36
C VAL A 168 -12.36 -0.71 -10.87
N LEU A 169 -12.29 0.56 -11.29
CA LEU A 169 -12.29 0.96 -12.71
C LEU A 169 -11.13 0.32 -13.46
N GLN A 170 -9.94 0.39 -12.88
CA GLN A 170 -8.72 -0.12 -13.50
C GLN A 170 -7.68 -0.49 -12.44
N ILE A 171 -6.93 -1.55 -12.74
CA ILE A 171 -5.66 -1.84 -12.07
C ILE A 171 -4.55 -1.32 -12.98
N ILE A 172 -3.70 -0.44 -12.46
CA ILE A 172 -2.54 0.10 -13.20
C ILE A 172 -1.25 -0.36 -12.53
N ASN A 173 -0.17 -0.39 -13.30
CA ASN A 173 1.14 -0.68 -12.74
C ASN A 173 1.64 0.53 -11.96
N GLU A 174 2.23 0.32 -10.79
CA GLU A 174 2.95 1.33 -10.01
C GLU A 174 3.91 2.18 -10.88
N PRO A 175 4.81 1.60 -11.70
CA PRO A 175 5.66 2.40 -12.58
C PRO A 175 4.89 3.18 -13.65
N THR A 176 3.75 2.67 -14.13
CA THR A 176 2.91 3.44 -15.06
C THR A 176 2.25 4.62 -14.36
N ALA A 177 1.78 4.44 -13.12
CA ALA A 177 1.22 5.52 -12.30
C ALA A 177 2.27 6.61 -12.01
N ALA A 178 3.49 6.21 -11.67
CA ALA A 178 4.61 7.12 -11.47
C ALA A 178 4.99 7.86 -12.76
N ALA A 179 4.99 7.17 -13.91
CA ALA A 179 5.20 7.79 -15.22
C ALA A 179 4.10 8.78 -15.58
N ILE A 180 2.83 8.50 -15.25
CA ILE A 180 1.72 9.44 -15.44
C ILE A 180 1.94 10.67 -14.57
N ALA A 181 2.28 10.51 -13.29
CA ALA A 181 2.56 11.63 -12.40
C ALA A 181 3.70 12.51 -12.94
N TYR A 182 4.81 11.90 -13.39
CA TYR A 182 5.93 12.61 -14.01
C TYR A 182 5.55 13.27 -15.34
N GLY A 183 4.83 12.53 -16.20
CA GLY A 183 4.41 12.99 -17.52
C GLY A 183 3.43 14.16 -17.44
N LEU A 184 2.49 14.17 -16.48
CA LEU A 184 1.57 15.29 -16.27
C LEU A 184 2.31 16.60 -16.00
N ASP A 185 3.40 16.56 -15.23
CA ASP A 185 4.20 17.75 -14.92
C ASP A 185 5.09 18.18 -16.09
N MET A 186 5.48 17.25 -16.97
CA MET A 186 6.44 17.48 -18.06
C MET A 186 5.84 17.38 -19.47
N ILE A 187 4.52 17.28 -19.63
CA ILE A 187 3.85 17.03 -20.92
C ILE A 187 4.21 18.08 -21.98
N ASN A 188 4.47 19.32 -21.56
CA ASN A 188 4.85 20.40 -22.48
C ASN A 188 6.35 20.36 -22.87
N ASP A 189 7.17 19.62 -22.14
CA ASP A 189 8.61 19.51 -22.33
C ASP A 189 9.00 18.27 -23.16
N ILE A 190 8.10 17.29 -23.28
CA ILE A 190 8.31 16.04 -24.03
C ILE A 190 7.93 16.26 -25.51
N THR A 191 8.90 16.67 -26.33
CA THR A 191 8.70 16.90 -27.77
C THR A 191 9.04 15.69 -28.65
N CYS A 192 9.59 14.63 -28.06
CA CYS A 192 9.97 13.40 -28.73
C CYS A 192 9.91 12.21 -27.77
N ASP A 193 9.91 11.00 -28.32
CA ASP A 193 9.95 9.75 -27.56
C ASP A 193 11.06 9.80 -26.50
N THR A 194 10.63 9.82 -25.24
CA THR A 194 11.52 9.95 -24.10
C THR A 194 11.49 8.67 -23.30
N ASN A 195 12.66 8.05 -23.15
CA ASN A 195 12.82 6.89 -22.28
C ASN A 195 13.08 7.37 -20.85
N VAL A 196 12.20 6.98 -19.94
CA VAL A 196 12.26 7.29 -18.51
C VAL A 196 12.58 6.00 -17.76
N LEU A 197 13.57 6.07 -16.86
CA LEU A 197 13.83 5.01 -15.90
C LEU A 197 13.15 5.36 -14.59
N ILE A 198 12.34 4.44 -14.09
CA ILE A 198 11.67 4.53 -12.80
C ILE A 198 12.40 3.61 -11.85
N PHE A 199 12.92 4.19 -10.78
CA PHE A 199 13.57 3.48 -9.68
C PHE A 199 12.67 3.60 -8.46
N ASP A 200 12.03 2.50 -8.08
CA ASP A 200 11.12 2.43 -6.94
C ASP A 200 11.67 1.46 -5.90
N LEU A 201 12.24 2.00 -4.82
CA LEU A 201 12.72 1.24 -3.67
C LEU A 201 11.80 1.51 -2.48
N GLY A 202 10.77 0.68 -2.37
CA GLY A 202 9.74 0.80 -1.34
C GLY A 202 10.13 0.16 -0.01
N GLY A 203 9.12 -0.03 0.85
CA GLY A 203 9.34 -0.63 2.17
C GLY A 203 9.67 -2.12 2.15
N GLY A 204 9.25 -2.86 1.12
CA GLY A 204 9.51 -4.30 1.05
C GLY A 204 9.69 -4.86 -0.36
N THR A 205 9.71 -4.01 -1.37
CA THR A 205 9.88 -4.34 -2.78
C THR A 205 10.81 -3.32 -3.44
N PHE A 206 11.59 -3.78 -4.40
CA PHE A 206 12.45 -2.95 -5.24
C PHE A 206 12.13 -3.22 -6.70
N ASP A 207 11.73 -2.18 -7.43
CA ASP A 207 11.33 -2.26 -8.82
C ASP A 207 12.09 -1.23 -9.66
N VAL A 208 12.57 -1.68 -10.81
CA VAL A 208 13.18 -0.84 -11.85
C VAL A 208 12.41 -1.05 -13.14
N SER A 209 11.83 0.02 -13.67
CA SER A 209 11.09 -0.02 -14.93
C SER A 209 11.65 0.99 -15.92
N ILE A 210 11.74 0.58 -17.19
CA ILE A 210 12.00 1.50 -18.31
C ILE A 210 10.67 1.72 -19.02
N VAL A 211 10.23 2.96 -19.11
CA VAL A 211 9.03 3.37 -19.83
C VAL A 211 9.39 4.33 -20.94
N THR A 212 8.69 4.26 -22.07
CA THR A 212 8.75 5.27 -23.11
C THR A 212 7.50 6.13 -23.03
N ILE A 213 7.69 7.45 -23.03
CA ILE A 213 6.62 8.44 -23.18
C ILE A 213 6.77 9.03 -24.58
N ASP A 214 5.79 8.82 -25.46
CA ASP A 214 5.82 9.41 -26.81
C ASP A 214 5.32 10.87 -26.81
N GLY A 215 5.48 11.55 -27.96
CA GLY A 215 5.07 12.95 -28.12
C GLY A 215 3.56 13.20 -27.99
N ASP A 216 2.74 12.16 -28.02
CA ASP A 216 1.28 12.23 -27.79
C ASP A 216 0.92 11.91 -26.32
N GLY A 217 1.93 11.70 -25.46
CA GLY A 217 1.77 11.40 -24.03
C GLY A 217 1.42 9.95 -23.73
N LYS A 218 1.51 9.03 -24.71
CA LYS A 218 1.27 7.61 -24.47
C LYS A 218 2.46 7.00 -23.75
N ILE A 219 2.16 6.25 -22.69
CA ILE A 219 3.15 5.58 -21.86
C ILE A 219 3.17 4.10 -22.19
N GLU A 220 4.35 3.58 -22.54
CA GLU A 220 4.59 2.16 -22.80
C GLU A 220 5.70 1.63 -21.89
N VAL A 221 5.43 0.57 -21.15
CA VAL A 221 6.44 -0.12 -20.33
C VAL A 221 7.29 -1.02 -21.25
N LYS A 222 8.60 -0.76 -21.31
CA LYS A 222 9.55 -1.50 -22.17
C LYS A 222 10.24 -2.64 -21.44
N ALA A 223 10.59 -2.43 -20.18
CA ALA A 223 11.25 -3.44 -19.36
C ALA A 223 10.91 -3.23 -17.89
N VAL A 224 10.85 -4.33 -17.14
CA VAL A 224 10.67 -4.35 -15.68
C VAL A 224 11.64 -5.38 -15.12
N ALA A 225 12.39 -5.00 -14.10
CA ALA A 225 13.25 -5.86 -13.29
C ALA A 225 13.16 -5.41 -11.84
N GLY A 226 13.70 -6.19 -10.91
CA GLY A 226 13.62 -5.84 -9.49
C GLY A 226 13.83 -7.03 -8.56
N ASP A 227 13.60 -6.77 -7.27
CA ASP A 227 13.57 -7.77 -6.22
C ASP A 227 12.32 -7.57 -5.35
N THR A 228 11.44 -8.56 -5.40
CA THR A 228 10.16 -8.58 -4.69
C THR A 228 10.30 -8.75 -3.16
N HIS A 229 11.52 -8.98 -2.66
CA HIS A 229 11.83 -9.17 -1.24
C HIS A 229 13.03 -8.31 -0.79
N LEU A 230 13.23 -7.15 -1.41
CA LEU A 230 14.19 -6.14 -0.98
C LEU A 230 13.49 -4.81 -0.73
N GLY A 231 13.73 -4.17 0.41
CA GLY A 231 13.25 -2.83 0.67
C GLY A 231 13.68 -2.24 2.01
N GLY A 232 13.00 -1.17 2.40
CA GLY A 232 13.26 -0.44 3.64
C GLY A 232 13.27 -1.30 4.91
N GLN A 233 12.45 -2.35 4.98
CA GLN A 233 12.38 -3.29 6.10
C GLN A 233 13.68 -4.08 6.29
N ASP A 234 14.42 -4.38 5.21
CA ASP A 234 15.68 -5.11 5.29
C ASP A 234 16.77 -4.24 5.92
N PHE A 235 16.78 -2.94 5.61
CA PHE A 235 17.65 -1.97 6.27
C PHE A 235 17.30 -1.83 7.76
N ASP A 236 16.01 -1.88 8.11
CA ASP A 236 15.56 -1.88 9.50
C ASP A 236 16.02 -3.15 10.22
N ASN A 237 15.91 -4.32 9.58
CA ASN A 237 16.36 -5.61 10.12
C ASN A 237 17.86 -5.62 10.41
N GLU A 238 18.70 -5.16 9.48
CA GLU A 238 20.15 -5.07 9.69
C GLU A 238 20.50 -4.13 10.86
N THR A 239 19.79 -3.01 10.97
CA THR A 239 19.98 -2.06 12.09
C THR A 239 19.54 -2.68 13.42
N VAL A 240 18.41 -3.38 13.45
CA VAL A 240 17.93 -4.13 14.63
C VAL A 240 18.93 -5.19 15.06
N ASP A 241 19.43 -6.00 14.12
CA ASP A 241 20.40 -7.06 14.44
C ASP A 241 21.73 -6.50 14.96
N HIS A 242 22.18 -5.35 14.44
CA HIS A 242 23.31 -4.62 15.00
C HIS A 242 23.06 -4.24 16.48
N PHE A 243 21.94 -3.59 16.79
CA PHE A 243 21.63 -3.16 18.15
C PHE A 243 21.35 -4.30 19.12
N ILE A 244 20.77 -5.42 18.66
CA ILE A 244 20.64 -6.62 19.48
C ILE A 244 22.01 -7.17 19.86
N LYS A 245 22.95 -7.27 18.91
CA LYS A 245 24.33 -7.72 19.20
C LYS A 245 24.99 -6.79 20.21
N GLU A 246 24.85 -5.48 20.04
CA GLU A 246 25.39 -4.48 20.96
C GLU A 246 24.76 -4.55 22.37
N PHE A 247 23.44 -4.70 22.44
CA PHE A 247 22.71 -4.84 23.70
C PHE A 247 23.12 -6.11 24.45
N ASN A 248 23.12 -7.26 23.78
CA ASN A 248 23.52 -8.54 24.36
C ASN A 248 24.99 -8.48 24.83
N ARG A 249 25.88 -7.81 24.08
CA ARG A 249 27.28 -7.58 24.46
C ARG A 249 27.41 -6.75 25.73
N LYS A 250 26.66 -5.64 25.84
CA LYS A 250 26.75 -4.65 26.93
C LYS A 250 26.05 -5.11 28.20
N TYR A 251 24.85 -5.69 28.10
CA TYR A 251 23.99 -6.03 29.24
C TYR A 251 23.95 -7.52 29.58
N LYS A 252 24.61 -8.38 28.78
CA LYS A 252 24.68 -9.84 29.00
C LYS A 252 23.30 -10.50 29.13
N CYS A 253 22.30 -9.94 28.44
CA CYS A 253 20.91 -10.41 28.40
C CYS A 253 20.56 -10.71 26.95
N ASP A 254 19.81 -11.77 26.67
CA ASP A 254 19.35 -12.08 25.32
C ASP A 254 18.03 -11.37 24.99
N MET A 255 18.14 -10.24 24.30
CA MET A 255 16.98 -9.46 23.87
C MET A 255 16.10 -10.20 22.87
N LYS A 256 16.63 -11.17 22.10
CA LYS A 256 15.84 -11.90 21.09
C LYS A 256 14.71 -12.72 21.69
N SER A 257 14.83 -13.08 22.97
CA SER A 257 13.80 -13.82 23.69
C SER A 257 12.53 -13.00 24.00
N ASP A 258 12.61 -11.67 23.98
CA ASP A 258 11.49 -10.77 24.25
C ASP A 258 11.00 -10.11 22.95
N THR A 259 9.92 -10.68 22.39
CA THR A 259 9.31 -10.18 21.15
C THR A 259 8.80 -8.75 21.26
N LYS A 260 8.37 -8.32 22.45
CA LYS A 260 7.90 -6.94 22.70
C LYS A 260 9.08 -5.97 22.71
N ALA A 261 10.20 -6.36 23.31
CA ALA A 261 11.42 -5.56 23.31
C ALA A 261 11.99 -5.40 21.89
N VAL A 262 12.04 -6.49 21.11
CA VAL A 262 12.46 -6.46 19.70
C VAL A 262 11.53 -5.55 18.87
N GLY A 263 10.21 -5.61 19.10
CA GLY A 263 9.25 -4.73 18.44
C GLY A 263 9.49 -3.24 18.72
N ARG A 264 9.77 -2.88 19.99
CA ARG A 264 10.11 -1.49 20.36
C ARG A 264 11.40 -1.02 19.70
N LEU A 265 12.43 -1.88 19.67
CA LEU A 265 13.69 -1.59 18.99
C LEU A 265 13.49 -1.38 17.49
N ARG A 266 12.67 -2.22 16.84
CA ARG A 266 12.37 -2.10 15.41
C ARG A 266 11.78 -0.75 15.04
N VAL A 267 10.78 -0.29 15.78
CA VAL A 267 10.16 1.03 15.58
C VAL A 267 11.20 2.16 15.76
N ALA A 268 12.06 2.03 16.76
CA ALA A 268 13.13 3.01 17.01
C ALA A 268 14.20 3.01 15.90
N CYS A 269 14.58 1.83 15.38
CA CYS A 269 15.48 1.67 14.25
C CYS A 269 14.91 2.27 12.96
N GLU A 270 13.63 2.04 12.66
CA GLU A 270 12.99 2.64 11.49
C GLU A 270 12.99 4.18 11.59
N ARG A 271 12.66 4.72 12.77
CA ARG A 271 12.72 6.17 13.02
C ARG A 271 14.15 6.71 12.87
N ALA A 272 15.15 5.98 13.37
CA ALA A 272 16.55 6.33 13.22
C ALA A 272 17.00 6.33 11.75
N LYS A 273 16.65 5.28 10.99
CA LYS A 273 16.92 5.18 9.54
C LYS A 273 16.37 6.41 8.80
N ARG A 274 15.10 6.77 9.05
CA ARG A 274 14.46 7.94 8.42
C ARG A 274 15.18 9.25 8.79
N ALA A 275 15.59 9.41 10.05
CA ALA A 275 16.34 10.59 10.48
C ALA A 275 17.71 10.69 9.77
N LEU A 276 18.41 9.57 9.62
CA LEU A 276 19.72 9.49 8.97
C LEU A 276 19.68 9.78 7.46
N SER A 277 18.50 9.76 6.81
CA SER A 277 18.36 10.22 5.43
C SER A 277 18.58 11.73 5.26
N SER A 278 18.53 12.51 6.34
CA SER A 278 18.71 13.97 6.32
C SER A 278 19.75 14.48 7.32
N THR A 279 20.28 13.61 8.17
CA THR A 279 21.22 13.96 9.25
C THR A 279 22.39 12.97 9.29
N MET A 280 23.55 13.41 9.77
CA MET A 280 24.75 12.56 9.82
C MET A 280 24.77 11.58 11.01
N GLN A 281 23.97 11.83 12.05
CA GLN A 281 23.90 10.99 13.24
C GLN A 281 22.52 11.11 13.90
N THR A 282 22.13 10.08 14.65
CA THR A 282 20.89 10.06 15.43
C THR A 282 21.07 9.23 16.71
N THR A 283 20.10 9.27 17.62
CA THR A 283 20.12 8.52 18.88
C THR A 283 18.89 7.63 18.98
N ILE A 284 19.10 6.40 19.44
CA ILE A 284 18.03 5.44 19.74
C ILE A 284 17.83 5.39 21.25
N GLU A 285 16.61 5.69 21.69
CA GLU A 285 16.18 5.61 23.09
C GLU A 285 14.96 4.68 23.18
N ILE A 286 15.07 3.63 24.00
CA ILE A 286 14.08 2.55 24.18
C ILE A 286 14.00 2.10 25.64
#